data_AF-A0AAV2H635-F1
#
_entry.id   AF-A0AAV2H635-F1
#
_cell.length_a   1.000
_cell.length_b   1.000
_cell.length_c   1.000
_cell.angle_alpha   90.00
_cell.angle_beta   90.00
_cell.angle_gamma   90.00
#
_symmetry.space_group_name_H-M   'P 1'
#
loop_
_entity.id
_entity.type
_entity.pdbx_description
1 polymer ?
#
loop_
_entity_poly.entity_id
_entity_poly.type
_entity_poly.pdbx_seq_one_letter_code
_entity_poly.pdbx_strand_id
1 'polypeptide(L)'
;MIIYANDQDYSVRYYGEQQFNATVNGMTLRKLEDSLQISSSDSVAVNVTLTNKLLEFAVVLDTKYKNKTRGLLGNFNDIKADDYQFPDG
;
A
#
# COMPACT_ATOMS: atom_id res chain seq x y z
N MET A 1 -9.88 -6.54 -10.07
CA MET A 1 -9.64 -5.19 -9.51
C MET A 1 -9.55 -4.23 -10.69
N ILE A 2 -10.13 -3.04 -10.55
CA ILE A 2 -10.00 -1.97 -11.55
C ILE A 2 -8.98 -0.98 -11.00
N ILE A 3 -8.04 -0.54 -11.83
CA ILE A 3 -6.90 0.28 -11.41
C ILE A 3 -6.94 1.61 -12.16
N TYR A 4 -7.30 2.67 -11.44
CA TYR A 4 -7.21 4.05 -11.91
C TYR A 4 -6.15 4.81 -11.12
N ALA A 5 -5.35 5.62 -11.83
CA ALA A 5 -4.46 6.58 -11.20
C ALA A 5 -4.43 7.86 -12.04
N ASN A 6 -4.68 9.01 -11.41
CA ASN A 6 -4.74 10.32 -12.07
C ASN A 6 -5.64 10.30 -13.33
N ASP A 7 -6.87 9.81 -13.17
CA ASP A 7 -7.91 9.66 -14.20
C ASP A 7 -7.54 8.74 -15.39
N GLN A 8 -6.40 8.05 -15.32
CA GLN A 8 -5.98 7.08 -16.32
C GLN A 8 -6.25 5.65 -15.85
N ASP A 9 -6.83 4.82 -16.73
CA ASP A 9 -7.04 3.39 -16.51
C ASP A 9 -5.76 2.60 -16.80
N TYR A 10 -5.30 1.82 -15.83
CA TYR A 10 -4.15 0.92 -15.95
C TYR A 10 -4.53 -0.57 -15.89
N SER A 11 -5.82 -0.89 -15.78
CA SER A 11 -6.30 -2.27 -15.57
C SER A 11 -5.84 -3.22 -16.66
N VAL A 12 -5.99 -2.82 -17.93
CA VAL A 12 -5.59 -3.66 -19.07
C VAL A 12 -4.08 -3.93 -19.07
N ARG A 13 -3.27 -2.93 -18.72
CA ARG A 13 -1.81 -3.07 -18.66
C ARG A 13 -1.39 -3.99 -17.52
N TYR A 14 -1.96 -3.81 -16.33
CA TYR A 14 -1.69 -4.66 -15.17
C TYR A 14 -1.98 -6.15 -15.43
N TYR A 15 -3.10 -6.45 -16.09
CA TYR A 15 -3.48 -7.83 -16.39
C TYR A 15 -2.77 -8.40 -17.63
N GLY A 16 -2.51 -7.57 -18.64
CA GLY A 16 -1.93 -8.00 -19.91
C GLY A 16 -0.40 -8.09 -19.93
N GLU A 17 0.29 -7.30 -19.11
CA GLU A 17 1.75 -7.29 -19.06
C GLU A 17 2.28 -8.34 -18.05
N GLN A 18 3.31 -9.10 -18.45
CA GLN A 18 4.01 -9.99 -17.50
C GLN A 18 4.71 -9.20 -16.39
N GLN A 19 5.26 -8.04 -16.76
CA GLN A 19 5.82 -7.06 -15.85
C GLN A 19 5.10 -5.74 -16.07
N PHE A 20 4.40 -5.27 -15.05
CA PHE A 20 3.72 -3.97 -15.08
C PHE A 20 4.43 -3.00 -14.14
N ASN A 21 4.77 -1.83 -14.68
CA ASN A 21 5.30 -0.69 -13.93
C ASN A 21 4.79 0.63 -14.55
N ALA A 22 4.40 1.58 -13.70
CA ALA A 22 4.00 2.92 -14.09
C ALA A 22 4.37 3.92 -12.99
N THR A 23 4.74 5.15 -13.38
CA THR A 23 4.94 6.26 -12.43
C THR A 23 3.87 7.32 -12.67
N VAL A 24 3.18 7.71 -11.60
CA VAL A 24 2.08 8.69 -11.61
C VAL A 24 2.28 9.64 -10.44
N ASN A 25 2.49 10.93 -10.73
CA ASN A 25 2.69 11.98 -9.71
C ASN A 25 3.71 11.63 -8.61
N GLY A 26 4.81 10.98 -8.98
CA GLY A 26 5.86 10.56 -8.03
C GLY A 26 5.55 9.28 -7.24
N MET A 27 4.40 8.65 -7.46
CA MET A 27 4.10 7.30 -7.00
C MET A 27 4.42 6.28 -8.09
N THR A 28 4.83 5.09 -7.70
CA THR A 28 5.10 3.96 -8.59
C THR A 28 4.05 2.89 -8.37
N LEU A 29 3.41 2.46 -9.45
CA LEU A 29 2.48 1.34 -9.49
C LEU A 29 3.21 0.16 -10.12
N ARG A 30 3.33 -0.95 -9.40
CA ARG A 30 4.08 -2.12 -9.84
C ARG A 30 3.31 -3.41 -9.57
N LYS A 31 3.37 -4.35 -10.50
CA LYS A 31 2.88 -5.71 -10.27
C LYS A 31 3.95 -6.54 -9.56
N LEU A 32 3.57 -7.12 -8.43
CA LEU A 32 4.36 -8.05 -7.63
C LEU A 32 3.55 -9.33 -7.50
N GLU A 33 3.89 -10.35 -8.27
CA GLU A 33 3.10 -11.58 -8.37
C GLU A 33 1.64 -11.26 -8.75
N ASP A 34 0.69 -11.57 -7.87
CA ASP A 34 -0.74 -11.27 -8.03
C ASP A 34 -1.20 -9.99 -7.31
N SER A 35 -0.25 -9.22 -6.79
CA SER A 35 -0.51 -7.99 -6.03
C SER A 35 -0.11 -6.74 -6.81
N LEU A 36 -0.86 -5.66 -6.61
CA LEU A 36 -0.49 -4.32 -7.02
C LEU A 36 0.23 -3.64 -5.85
N GLN A 37 1.50 -3.29 -6.02
CA GLN A 37 2.21 -2.39 -5.12
C GLN A 37 2.08 -0.97 -5.61
N ILE A 38 1.69 -0.07 -4.71
CA ILE A 38 1.72 1.38 -4.90
C ILE A 38 2.74 1.92 -3.92
N SER A 39 3.82 2.53 -4.39
CA SER A 39 4.87 3.05 -3.53
C SER A 39 5.16 4.52 -3.81
N SER A 40 5.47 5.27 -2.77
CA SER A 40 5.96 6.64 -2.84
C SER A 40 7.50 6.65 -2.89
N SER A 41 8.06 7.80 -3.28
CA SER A 41 9.51 8.03 -3.23
C SER A 41 10.09 8.02 -1.80
N ASP A 42 9.25 8.24 -0.79
CA ASP A 42 9.65 8.24 0.63
C ASP A 42 9.49 6.88 1.32
N SER A 43 9.44 5.79 0.54
CA SER A 43 9.47 4.41 1.06
C SER A 43 8.22 3.98 1.84
N VAL A 44 7.09 4.64 1.61
CA VAL A 44 5.78 4.12 2.00
C VAL A 44 5.24 3.30 0.84
N ALA A 45 4.72 2.11 1.12
CA ALA A 45 4.06 1.31 0.10
C ALA A 45 2.77 0.67 0.61
N VAL A 46 1.84 0.46 -0.32
CA VAL A 46 0.62 -0.31 -0.11
C VAL A 46 0.61 -1.44 -1.13
N ASN A 47 0.55 -2.68 -0.66
CA ASN A 47 0.32 -3.84 -1.50
C ASN A 47 -1.17 -4.17 -1.44
N VAL A 48 -1.81 -4.30 -2.60
CA VAL A 48 -3.23 -4.66 -2.72
C VAL A 48 -3.34 -5.97 -3.48
N THR A 49 -4.01 -6.94 -2.88
CA THR A 49 -4.17 -8.30 -3.43
C THR A 49 -5.64 -8.64 -3.46
N LEU A 50 -6.10 -9.19 -4.58
CA LEU A 50 -7.47 -9.68 -4.73
C LEU A 50 -7.43 -11.18 -4.97
N THR A 51 -7.69 -11.97 -3.94
CA THR A 51 -7.68 -13.44 -4.00
C THR A 51 -9.00 -14.01 -3.52
N ASN A 52 -9.57 -14.99 -4.21
CA ASN A 52 -10.83 -15.66 -3.80
C ASN A 52 -11.98 -14.69 -3.41
N LYS A 53 -12.13 -13.57 -4.14
CA LYS A 53 -13.10 -12.49 -3.86
C LYS A 53 -12.85 -11.72 -2.55
N LEU A 54 -11.72 -11.94 -1.89
CA LEU A 54 -11.24 -11.16 -0.75
C LEU A 54 -10.27 -10.08 -1.22
N LEU A 55 -10.53 -8.85 -0.82
CA LEU A 55 -9.60 -7.74 -0.97
C LEU A 55 -8.73 -7.66 0.29
N GLU A 56 -7.43 -7.86 0.12
CA GLU A 56 -6.43 -7.67 1.16
C GLU A 56 -5.56 -6.46 0.81
N PHE A 57 -5.17 -5.70 1.83
CA PHE A 57 -4.11 -4.71 1.69
C PHE A 57 -3.11 -4.79 2.84
N ALA A 58 -1.84 -4.57 2.52
CA ALA A 58 -0.77 -4.48 3.49
C ALA A 58 -0.02 -3.16 3.31
N VAL A 59 0.27 -2.46 4.41
CA VAL A 59 1.08 -1.25 4.41
C VAL A 59 2.51 -1.61 4.80
N VAL A 60 3.47 -1.16 4.00
CA VAL A 60 4.90 -1.37 4.22
C VAL A 60 5.54 -0.02 4.52
N LEU A 61 6.21 0.08 5.67
CA LEU A 61 6.88 1.29 6.14
C LEU A 61 8.34 1.01 6.49
N ASP A 62 9.20 1.97 6.14
CA ASP A 62 10.58 2.03 6.63
C ASP A 62 10.61 2.37 8.14
N THR A 63 11.64 1.90 8.85
CA THR A 63 11.81 2.13 10.30
C THR A 63 11.93 3.61 10.67
N LYS A 64 12.24 4.51 9.73
CA LYS A 64 12.21 5.97 9.93
C LYS A 64 10.82 6.51 10.34
N TYR A 65 9.76 5.74 10.13
CA TYR A 65 8.38 6.05 10.55
C TYR A 65 8.01 5.52 11.94
N LYS A 66 8.92 4.85 12.66
CA LYS A 66 8.67 4.42 14.04
C LYS A 66 8.24 5.59 14.93
N ASN A 67 7.26 5.36 15.79
CA ASN A 67 6.62 6.37 16.65
C ASN A 67 5.93 7.54 15.91
N LYS A 68 5.75 7.46 14.59
CA LYS A 68 5.15 8.54 13.78
C LYS A 68 3.83 8.15 13.14
N THR A 69 3.43 6.88 13.28
CA THR A 69 2.17 6.39 12.73
C THR A 69 1.03 6.61 13.72
N ARG A 70 -0.19 6.60 13.21
CA ARG A 70 -1.43 6.66 14.00
C ARG A 70 -2.56 6.06 13.16
N GLY A 71 -3.57 5.51 13.83
CA GLY A 71 -4.74 4.90 13.20
C GLY A 71 -4.83 3.40 13.46
N LEU A 72 -5.54 2.69 12.59
CA LEU A 72 -5.90 1.28 12.82
C LEU A 72 -4.71 0.31 12.80
N LEU A 73 -3.55 0.74 12.30
CA LEU A 73 -2.31 -0.06 12.28
C LEU A 73 -1.36 0.28 13.45
N GLY A 74 -1.84 1.00 14.46
CA GLY A 74 -1.09 1.34 15.66
C GLY A 74 -0.19 2.56 15.49
N ASN A 75 0.79 2.68 16.40
CA ASN A 75 1.72 3.81 16.46
C ASN A 75 3.16 3.44 15.99
N PHE A 76 3.40 2.15 15.71
CA PHE A 76 4.66 1.60 15.21
C PHE A 76 5.84 1.87 16.16
N ASN A 77 5.65 1.66 17.47
CA ASN A 77 6.67 1.83 18.52
C ASN A 77 7.22 0.51 19.10
N ASP A 78 6.86 -0.63 18.51
CA ASP A 78 7.15 -2.01 18.98
C ASP A 78 6.44 -2.43 20.29
N ILE A 79 5.52 -1.61 20.82
CA ILE A 79 4.74 -1.87 22.04
C ILE A 79 3.30 -2.23 21.69
N LYS A 80 3.04 -3.52 21.45
CA LYS A 80 1.69 -4.00 21.07
C LYS A 80 0.56 -3.63 22.05
N ALA A 81 0.89 -3.32 23.30
CA ALA A 81 -0.09 -3.00 24.34
C ALA A 81 -0.73 -1.62 24.15
N ASP A 82 -0.10 -0.71 23.41
CA ASP A 82 -0.60 0.65 23.19
C ASP A 82 -1.12 0.92 21.77
N ASP A 83 -1.08 -0.08 20.88
CA ASP A 83 -1.57 0.05 19.50
C ASP A 83 -3.09 0.32 19.41
N TYR A 84 -3.85 0.02 20.47
CA TYR A 84 -5.29 0.27 20.56
C TYR A 84 -5.66 1.53 21.35
N GLN A 85 -4.69 2.39 21.67
CA GLN A 85 -4.98 3.66 22.34
C GLN A 85 -5.81 4.57 21.43
N PHE A 86 -6.88 5.13 21.99
CA PHE A 86 -7.65 6.16 21.30
C PHE A 86 -6.83 7.46 21.24
N PRO A 87 -7.08 8.34 20.25
CA PRO A 87 -6.37 9.61 20.13
C PRO A 87 -6.45 10.52 21.39
N ASP A 88 -7.44 10.28 22.25
CA ASP A 88 -7.75 11.03 23.47
C ASP A 88 -7.46 10.29 24.79
N GLY A 89 -6.93 9.06 24.75
CA GLY A 89 -6.58 8.27 25.93
C GLY A 89 -7.68 7.35 26.40
#